data_AF-A0A1E3SLP0-F1
#
_entry.id   AF-A0A1E3SLP0-F1
#
_cell.length_a   1.000
_cell.length_b   1.000
_cell.length_c   1.000
_cell.angle_alpha   90.00
_cell.angle_beta   90.00
_cell.angle_gamma   90.00
#
_symmetry.space_group_name_H-M   'P 1'
#
loop_
_entity.id
_entity.type
_entity.pdbx_description
1 polymer ?
#
loop_
_entity_poly.entity_id
_entity_poly.type
_entity_poly.pdbx_seq_one_letter_code
_entity_poly.pdbx_strand_id
1 'polypeptide(L)'
;MSRVTSLPTSRKILCAVYGAIALAALIATWSQNVAYLDQSASFMSAFLDDSKVTPASRSVTADILLFLLAAVILMVIEARKHGVKFVWLYVAGGFAIAISVTFPLFLIARELRMGASEEPRLPTLDTILLTVLAVAVAAMTIWIDLG
;
A
#
# COMPACT_ATOMS: atom_id res chain seq x y z
N MET A 1 15.75 -23.86 25.13
CA MET A 1 15.49 -22.44 25.43
C MET A 1 15.41 -21.68 24.11
N SER A 2 14.21 -21.57 23.52
CA SER A 2 13.99 -20.76 22.32
C SER A 2 14.06 -19.29 22.72
N ARG A 3 15.10 -18.58 22.28
CA ARG A 3 15.18 -17.13 22.42
C ARG A 3 13.99 -16.56 21.64
N VAL A 4 12.97 -16.11 22.35
CA VAL A 4 11.91 -15.27 21.76
C VAL A 4 12.61 -13.97 21.40
N THR A 5 13.13 -13.90 20.19
CA THR A 5 13.71 -12.67 19.66
C THR A 5 12.54 -11.71 19.48
N SER A 6 12.29 -10.87 20.49
CA SER A 6 11.28 -9.82 20.38
C SER A 6 11.66 -8.91 19.22
N LEU A 7 10.67 -8.56 18.38
CA LEU A 7 10.89 -7.57 17.33
C LEU A 7 11.36 -6.25 17.96
N PRO A 8 12.42 -5.62 17.41
CA PRO A 8 12.81 -4.27 17.78
C PRO A 8 11.63 -3.29 17.76
N THR A 9 11.65 -2.30 18.66
CA THR A 9 10.59 -1.29 18.77
C THR A 9 10.39 -0.50 17.47
N SER A 10 11.47 -0.16 16.78
CA SER A 10 11.44 0.53 15.48
C SER A 10 10.63 -0.24 14.43
N ARG A 11 10.77 -1.58 14.38
CA ARG A 11 10.03 -2.43 13.46
C ARG A 11 8.56 -2.54 13.79
N LYS A 12 8.24 -2.59 15.08
CA LYS A 12 6.84 -2.58 15.54
C LYS A 12 6.16 -1.29 15.10
N ILE A 13 6.85 -0.15 15.21
CA ILE A 13 6.37 1.15 14.73
C ILE A 13 6.16 1.11 13.21
N LEU A 14 7.13 0.63 12.43
CA LEU A 14 6.97 0.51 10.98
C LEU A 14 5.79 -0.39 10.58
N CYS A 15 5.65 -1.54 11.23
CA CYS A 15 4.51 -2.43 10.99
C CYS A 15 3.18 -1.75 11.32
N ALA A 16 3.11 -0.98 12.41
CA ALA A 16 1.92 -0.22 12.78
C ALA A 16 1.60 0.89 11.76
N VAL A 17 2.62 1.62 11.29
CA VAL A 17 2.48 2.65 10.24
C VAL A 17 1.96 2.02 8.95
N TYR A 18 2.55 0.92 8.48
CA TYR A 18 2.06 0.21 7.29
C TYR A 18 0.63 -0.32 7.47
N GLY A 19 0.30 -0.81 8.66
CA GLY A 19 -1.06 -1.25 8.98
C GLY A 19 -2.07 -0.10 8.94
N ALA A 20 -1.71 1.06 9.48
CA ALA A 20 -2.55 2.26 9.43
C ALA A 20 -2.75 2.76 7.98
N ILE A 21 -1.68 2.76 7.17
CA ILE A 21 -1.76 3.13 5.74
C ILE A 21 -2.68 2.14 5.00
N ALA A 22 -2.54 0.84 5.22
CA ALA A 22 -3.39 -0.16 4.58
C ALA A 22 -4.87 0.02 4.93
N LEU A 23 -5.17 0.32 6.20
CA LEU A 23 -6.54 0.57 6.65
C LEU A 23 -7.12 1.86 6.05
N ALA A 24 -6.36 2.95 6.08
CA ALA A 24 -6.78 4.22 5.49
C ALA A 24 -7.00 4.09 3.97
N ALA A 25 -6.08 3.42 3.27
CA ALA A 25 -6.22 3.15 1.84
C ALA A 25 -7.43 2.28 1.52
N LEU A 26 -7.74 1.29 2.37
CA LEU A 26 -8.92 0.45 2.19
C LEU A 26 -10.20 1.29 2.28
N ILE A 27 -10.30 2.15 3.30
CA ILE A 27 -11.46 3.03 3.49
C ILE A 27 -11.62 3.98 2.31
N ALA A 28 -10.55 4.68 1.92
CA ALA A 28 -10.59 5.67 0.84
C ALA A 28 -10.85 5.06 -0.54
N THR A 29 -10.29 3.88 -0.85
CA THR A 29 -10.54 3.25 -2.15
C THR A 29 -11.91 2.58 -2.23
N TRP A 30 -12.40 2.00 -1.12
CA TRP A 30 -13.70 1.34 -1.12
C TRP A 30 -14.88 2.28 -0.95
N SER A 31 -14.73 3.44 -0.32
CA SER A 31 -15.77 4.48 -0.31
C SER A 31 -16.20 4.84 -1.73
N GLN A 32 -15.24 4.92 -2.65
CA GLN A 32 -15.47 5.23 -4.07
C GLN A 32 -15.92 4.00 -4.87
N ASN A 33 -15.29 2.84 -4.66
CA ASN A 33 -15.63 1.62 -5.42
C ASN A 33 -17.06 1.13 -5.17
N VAL A 34 -17.65 1.45 -4.01
CA VAL A 34 -19.06 1.11 -3.71
C VAL A 34 -20.03 1.67 -4.75
N ALA A 35 -19.71 2.81 -5.40
CA ALA A 35 -20.53 3.40 -6.45
C ALA A 35 -20.74 2.49 -7.68
N TYR A 36 -19.89 1.48 -7.86
CA TYR A 36 -19.95 0.55 -9.00
C TYR A 36 -20.55 -0.81 -8.64
N LEU A 37 -20.93 -1.06 -7.38
CA LEU A 37 -21.42 -2.38 -6.93
C LEU A 37 -22.73 -2.81 -7.61
N ASP A 38 -23.60 -1.85 -7.93
CA ASP A 38 -24.85 -2.11 -8.66
C ASP A 38 -24.60 -2.61 -10.08
N GLN A 39 -23.38 -2.43 -10.59
CA GLN A 39 -22.92 -2.87 -11.90
C GLN A 39 -22.02 -4.11 -11.81
N SER A 40 -22.28 -5.04 -10.89
CA SER A 40 -21.39 -6.19 -10.61
C SER A 40 -20.83 -6.94 -11.83
N ALA A 41 -21.63 -7.14 -12.90
CA ALA A 41 -21.18 -7.81 -14.13
C ALA A 41 -20.24 -6.96 -14.99
N SER A 42 -20.34 -5.63 -14.92
CA SER A 42 -19.55 -4.66 -15.69
C SER A 42 -18.67 -3.76 -14.81
N PHE A 43 -18.52 -4.09 -13.52
CA PHE A 43 -17.83 -3.28 -12.51
C PHE A 43 -16.46 -2.81 -13.02
N MET A 44 -15.65 -3.76 -13.51
CA MET A 44 -14.30 -3.48 -13.96
C MET A 44 -14.27 -2.60 -15.21
N SER A 45 -15.16 -2.86 -16.18
CA SER A 45 -15.23 -2.06 -17.41
C SER A 45 -15.72 -0.64 -17.12
N ALA A 46 -16.75 -0.49 -16.28
CA ALA A 46 -17.29 0.82 -15.91
C ALA A 46 -16.24 1.66 -15.16
N PHE A 47 -15.55 1.05 -14.18
CA PHE A 47 -14.47 1.71 -13.45
C PHE A 47 -13.32 2.16 -14.38
N LEU A 48 -12.92 1.30 -15.33
CA LEU A 48 -11.87 1.62 -16.30
C LEU A 48 -12.29 2.70 -17.31
N ASP A 49 -13.57 2.74 -17.68
CA ASP A 49 -14.11 3.77 -18.55
C ASP A 49 -14.10 5.14 -17.87
N ASP A 50 -14.52 5.21 -16.60
CA ASP A 50 -14.49 6.45 -15.81
C ASP A 50 -13.06 6.90 -15.50
N SER A 51 -12.14 5.96 -15.27
CA SER A 51 -10.71 6.22 -15.05
C SER A 51 -10.04 6.91 -16.24
N LYS A 52 -10.62 6.87 -17.45
CA LYS A 52 -10.06 7.52 -18.65
C LYS A 52 -10.92 8.67 -19.21
N VAL A 53 -11.88 9.22 -18.47
CA VAL A 53 -12.74 10.29 -18.99
C VAL A 53 -11.98 11.60 -19.18
N THR A 54 -11.20 12.03 -18.18
CA THR A 54 -10.50 13.33 -18.21
C THR A 54 -9.00 13.15 -18.44
N PRO A 55 -8.28 14.19 -18.93
CA PRO A 55 -6.83 14.15 -18.99
C PRO A 55 -6.18 13.86 -17.63
N ALA A 56 -6.74 14.40 -16.55
CA ALA A 56 -6.27 14.17 -15.18
C ALA A 56 -6.44 12.69 -14.77
N SER A 57 -7.62 12.11 -14.97
CA SER A 57 -7.87 10.71 -14.61
C SER A 57 -7.02 9.74 -15.44
N ARG A 58 -6.81 10.02 -16.73
CA ARG A 58 -5.88 9.25 -17.58
C ARG A 58 -4.45 9.31 -17.08
N SER A 59 -3.98 10.49 -16.69
CA SER A 59 -2.64 10.69 -16.15
C SER A 59 -2.44 9.90 -14.86
N VAL A 60 -3.38 10.01 -13.91
CA VAL A 60 -3.33 9.27 -12.62
C VAL A 60 -3.42 7.77 -12.85
N THR A 61 -4.25 7.31 -13.78
CA THR A 61 -4.38 5.89 -14.12
C THR A 61 -3.10 5.32 -14.72
N ALA A 62 -2.44 6.05 -15.62
CA ALA A 62 -1.16 5.63 -16.16
C ALA A 62 -0.06 5.59 -15.09
N ASP A 63 -0.01 6.61 -14.23
CA ASP A 63 0.94 6.71 -13.13
C ASP A 63 0.80 5.52 -12.16
N ILE A 64 -0.42 5.22 -11.70
CA ILE A 64 -0.64 4.11 -10.77
C ILE A 64 -0.34 2.74 -11.38
N LEU A 65 -0.56 2.54 -12.69
CA LEU A 65 -0.21 1.29 -13.38
C LEU A 65 1.31 1.08 -13.48
N LEU A 66 2.06 2.15 -13.77
CA LEU A 66 3.52 2.09 -13.81
C LEU A 66 4.11 1.92 -12.40
N PHE A 67 3.56 2.63 -11.41
CA PHE A 67 3.90 2.43 -10.00
C PHE A 67 3.62 0.99 -9.54
N LEU A 68 2.45 0.44 -9.88
CA LEU A 68 2.07 -0.94 -9.61
C LEU A 68 3.10 -1.92 -10.20
N LEU A 69 3.52 -1.73 -11.43
CA LEU A 69 4.54 -2.59 -12.06
C LEU A 69 5.85 -2.57 -11.25
N ALA A 70 6.34 -1.38 -10.90
CA ALA A 70 7.55 -1.24 -10.09
C ALA A 70 7.39 -1.88 -8.68
N ALA A 71 6.24 -1.65 -8.04
CA ALA A 71 5.92 -2.22 -6.73
C ALA A 71 5.85 -3.75 -6.77
N VAL A 72 5.22 -4.34 -7.79
CA VAL A 72 5.14 -5.80 -7.98
C VAL A 72 6.53 -6.39 -8.19
N ILE A 73 7.38 -5.76 -8.99
CA ILE A 73 8.77 -6.20 -9.18
C ILE A 73 9.51 -6.23 -7.84
N LEU A 74 9.41 -5.14 -7.06
CA LEU A 74 10.00 -5.08 -5.72
C LEU A 74 9.43 -6.16 -4.80
N MET A 75 8.11 -6.35 -4.79
CA MET A 75 7.46 -7.37 -3.97
C MET A 75 7.98 -8.77 -4.30
N VAL A 76 8.07 -9.12 -5.59
CA VAL A 76 8.55 -10.42 -6.03
C VAL A 76 10.00 -10.63 -5.63
N ILE A 77 10.89 -9.67 -5.91
CA ILE A 77 12.32 -9.76 -5.58
C ILE A 77 12.52 -9.91 -4.07
N GLU A 78 11.91 -9.02 -3.27
CA GLU A 78 12.06 -9.03 -1.82
C GLU A 78 11.40 -10.26 -1.18
N ALA A 79 10.30 -10.76 -1.76
CA ALA A 79 9.71 -12.02 -1.31
C ALA A 79 10.67 -13.20 -1.47
N ARG A 80 11.40 -13.27 -2.60
CA ARG A 80 12.40 -14.33 -2.83
C ARG A 80 13.60 -14.17 -1.90
N LYS A 81 14.05 -12.93 -1.67
CA LYS A 81 15.17 -12.61 -0.78
C LYS A 81 14.90 -12.95 0.68
N HIS A 82 13.72 -12.60 1.20
CA HIS A 82 13.38 -12.74 2.62
C HIS A 82 12.46 -13.93 2.92
N GLY A 83 12.15 -14.77 1.92
CA GLY A 83 11.33 -15.96 2.10
C GLY A 83 9.86 -15.68 2.45
N VAL A 84 9.28 -14.59 1.93
CA VAL A 84 7.83 -14.32 2.04
C VAL A 84 7.08 -15.29 1.13
N LYS A 85 6.23 -16.13 1.72
CA LYS A 85 5.39 -17.07 0.97
C LYS A 85 4.20 -16.35 0.34
N PHE A 86 3.70 -16.88 -0.78
CA PHE A 86 2.47 -16.43 -1.44
C PHE A 86 2.46 -14.96 -1.91
N VAL A 87 3.60 -14.41 -2.36
CA VAL A 87 3.65 -13.03 -2.88
C VAL A 87 2.58 -12.72 -3.93
N TRP A 88 2.25 -13.70 -4.78
CA TRP A 88 1.22 -13.56 -5.81
C TRP A 88 -0.20 -13.38 -5.26
N LEU A 89 -0.49 -13.80 -4.01
CA LEU A 89 -1.76 -13.46 -3.36
C LEU A 89 -1.85 -11.96 -3.04
N TYR A 90 -0.73 -11.32 -2.68
CA TYR A 90 -0.69 -9.86 -2.49
C TYR A 90 -0.85 -9.12 -3.82
N VAL A 91 -0.24 -9.64 -4.89
CA VAL A 91 -0.40 -9.09 -6.24
C VAL A 91 -1.84 -9.21 -6.71
N ALA A 92 -2.43 -10.40 -6.62
CA ALA A 92 -3.84 -10.64 -6.97
C ALA A 92 -4.78 -9.77 -6.11
N GLY A 93 -4.52 -9.67 -4.81
CA GLY A 93 -5.25 -8.78 -3.92
C GLY A 93 -5.10 -7.30 -4.28
N GLY A 94 -3.97 -6.89 -4.86
CA GLY A 94 -3.74 -5.52 -5.33
C GLY A 94 -4.68 -5.13 -6.48
N PHE A 95 -4.98 -6.08 -7.36
CA PHE A 95 -5.98 -5.91 -8.42
C PHE A 95 -7.43 -6.02 -7.91
N ALA A 96 -7.66 -6.85 -6.89
CA ALA A 96 -9.01 -7.09 -6.35
C ALA A 96 -9.47 -6.04 -5.32
N ILE A 97 -8.55 -5.45 -4.56
CA ILE A 97 -8.83 -4.53 -3.47
C ILE A 97 -8.28 -3.15 -3.82
N ALA A 98 -6.95 -3.00 -3.74
CA ALA A 98 -6.17 -1.86 -4.18
C ALA A 98 -4.69 -2.15 -3.87
N ILE A 99 -3.78 -1.73 -4.75
CA ILE A 99 -2.34 -1.90 -4.51
C ILE A 99 -1.86 -1.10 -3.28
N SER A 100 -2.49 0.05 -3.01
CA SER A 100 -2.23 0.87 -1.82
C SER A 100 -2.60 0.19 -0.50
N VAL A 101 -3.36 -0.91 -0.54
CA VAL A 101 -3.65 -1.77 0.63
C VAL A 101 -2.69 -2.95 0.69
N THR A 102 -2.55 -3.70 -0.41
CA THR A 102 -1.78 -4.94 -0.38
C THR A 102 -0.27 -4.73 -0.34
N PHE A 103 0.23 -3.61 -0.87
CA PHE A 103 1.65 -3.28 -0.81
C PHE A 103 2.13 -3.03 0.64
N PRO A 104 1.49 -2.18 1.47
CA PRO A 104 1.86 -2.08 2.88
C PRO A 104 1.72 -3.40 3.65
N LEU A 105 0.71 -4.22 3.37
CA LEU A 105 0.59 -5.55 3.98
C LEU A 105 1.77 -6.46 3.61
N PHE A 106 2.24 -6.40 2.37
CA PHE A 106 3.47 -7.08 1.95
C PHE A 106 4.70 -6.55 2.70
N LEU A 107 4.81 -5.22 2.89
CA LEU A 107 5.92 -4.63 3.64
C LEU A 107 5.95 -5.13 5.10
N ILE A 108 4.79 -5.30 5.75
CA ILE A 108 4.71 -5.92 7.07
C ILE A 108 5.23 -7.36 7.02
N ALA A 109 4.75 -8.17 6.08
CA ALA A 109 5.17 -9.57 5.95
C ALA A 109 6.67 -9.71 5.66
N ARG A 110 7.26 -8.75 4.95
CA ARG A 110 8.69 -8.61 4.71
C ARG A 110 9.44 -8.22 5.99
N GLU A 111 9.00 -7.19 6.70
CA GLU A 111 9.64 -6.68 7.93
C GLU A 111 9.73 -7.77 9.02
N LEU A 112 8.67 -8.58 9.16
CA LEU A 112 8.63 -9.70 10.09
C LEU A 112 9.67 -10.80 9.80
N ARG A 113 10.23 -10.84 8.58
CA ARG A 113 11.23 -11.83 8.15
C ARG A 113 12.64 -11.27 8.05
N MET A 114 12.82 -9.96 8.17
CA MET A 114 14.15 -9.35 8.19
C MET A 114 14.87 -9.64 9.52
N GLY A 115 16.18 -9.90 9.47
CA GLY A 115 16.97 -10.23 10.67
C GLY A 115 17.28 -8.99 11.51
N ALA A 116 17.38 -9.11 12.84
CA ALA A 116 17.48 -7.97 13.79
C ALA A 116 18.65 -6.99 13.54
N SER A 117 19.64 -7.35 12.75
CA SER A 117 20.80 -6.52 12.38
C SER A 117 20.47 -5.37 11.40
N GLU A 118 19.31 -5.40 10.77
CA GLU A 118 18.83 -4.36 9.84
C GLU A 118 17.84 -3.41 10.55
N GLU A 119 18.25 -2.75 11.64
CA GLU A 119 17.43 -1.69 12.24
C GLU A 119 17.57 -0.39 11.44
N PRO A 120 16.47 0.15 10.88
CA PRO A 120 16.53 1.43 10.17
C PRO A 120 16.86 2.55 11.16
N ARG A 121 17.99 3.22 10.95
CA ARG A 121 18.33 4.48 11.64
C ARG A 121 17.87 5.62 10.76
N LEU A 122 16.74 6.23 11.10
CA LEU A 122 16.20 7.40 10.41
C LEU A 122 16.76 8.67 11.06
N PRO A 123 17.40 9.57 10.29
CA PRO A 123 17.69 10.92 10.73
C PRO A 123 16.44 11.64 11.24
N THR A 124 16.60 12.56 12.19
CA THR A 124 15.49 13.37 12.72
C THR A 124 14.80 14.17 11.62
N LEU A 125 15.58 14.68 10.65
CA LEU A 125 15.05 15.41 9.50
C LEU A 125 14.08 14.53 8.68
N ASP A 126 14.48 13.31 8.34
CA ASP A 126 13.64 12.38 7.58
C ASP A 126 12.37 12.04 8.35
N THR A 127 12.46 11.88 9.67
CA THR A 127 11.29 11.65 10.52
C THR A 127 10.31 12.82 10.47
N ILE A 128 10.80 14.06 10.55
CA ILE A 128 9.98 15.26 10.44
C ILE A 128 9.33 15.35 9.06
N LEU A 129 10.12 15.18 8.00
CA LEU A 129 9.65 15.26 6.62
C LEU A 129 8.58 14.20 6.31
N LEU A 130 8.78 12.95 6.77
CA LEU A 130 7.80 11.88 6.63
C LEU A 130 6.51 12.17 7.39
N THR A 131 6.61 12.79 8.58
CA THR A 131 5.44 13.14 9.38
C THR A 131 4.63 14.24 8.69
N VAL A 132 5.29 15.28 8.18
CA VAL A 132 4.63 16.35 7.42
C VAL A 132 3.99 15.79 6.16
N LEU A 133 4.69 14.94 5.41
CA LEU A 133 4.17 14.30 4.22
C LEU A 133 2.94 13.44 4.54
N ALA A 134 2.97 12.64 5.61
CA ALA A 134 1.85 11.80 6.02
C ALA A 134 0.59 12.63 6.34
N VAL A 135 0.76 13.75 7.06
CA VAL A 135 -0.35 14.67 7.36
C VAL A 135 -0.90 15.30 6.08
N ALA A 136 -0.03 15.75 5.18
CA ALA A 136 -0.44 16.35 3.91
C ALA A 136 -1.19 15.34 3.03
N VAL A 137 -0.69 14.10 2.92
CA VAL A 137 -1.36 13.02 2.18
C VAL A 137 -2.72 12.69 2.79
N ALA A 138 -2.81 12.56 4.12
CA ALA A 138 -4.09 12.28 4.78
C ALA A 138 -5.12 13.40 4.53
N ALA A 139 -4.70 14.66 4.65
CA ALA A 139 -5.56 15.80 4.36
C ALA A 139 -6.03 15.82 2.89
N MET A 140 -5.12 15.52 1.95
CA MET A 140 -5.43 15.45 0.53
C MET A 140 -6.40 14.31 0.22
N THR A 141 -6.20 13.12 0.81
CA THR A 141 -7.11 11.97 0.65
C THR A 141 -8.51 12.31 1.15
N ILE A 142 -8.61 12.92 2.33
CA ILE A 142 -9.91 13.36 2.88
C ILE A 142 -10.57 14.39 1.96
N TRP A 143 -9.82 15.35 1.44
CA TRP A 143 -10.37 16.36 0.53
C TRP A 143 -10.89 15.74 -0.77
N ILE A 144 -10.17 14.78 -1.34
CA ILE A 144 -10.61 14.03 -2.53
C ILE A 144 -11.86 13.20 -2.23
N ASP A 145 -11.90 12.52 -1.07
CA ASP A 145 -13.03 11.66 -0.71
C ASP A 145 -14.32 12.43 -0.40
N LEU A 146 -14.21 13.71 -0.01
CA LEU A 146 -15.35 14.57 0.32
C LEU A 146 -15.84 15.41 -0.88
N GLY A 147 -15.07 15.49 -1.97
CA GLY A 147 -15.37 16.29 -3.15
C GLY A 147 -16.13 15.52 -4.21
#